data_AF-A0A9X9XK69-F1
#
_entry.id   AF-A0A9X9XK69-F1
#
_cell.length_a   1.000
_cell.length_b   1.000
_cell.length_c   1.000
_cell.angle_alpha   90.00
_cell.angle_beta   90.00
_cell.angle_gamma   90.00
#
_symmetry.space_group_name_H-M   'P 1'
#
loop_
_entity.id
_entity.type
_entity.pdbx_description
1 polymer ?
#
loop_
_entity_poly.entity_id
_entity_poly.type
_entity_poly.pdbx_seq_one_letter_code
_entity_poly.pdbx_strand_id
1 'polypeptide(L)'
;MKMTLQDLLAPITPERFFAEHHDRAPLHIQGPPDKFAQVLDWAGINRLLSMTHIWSEASFRLVMDSVPVPPAQYSVRATSRDNAPVLQPVAAKVQDWVRRGASVVMNDVDSLTPGLAAVSGALEDAGLGKAQANVYISFQSHKAFHSHYDTHDVWAVQVEGEKTWNIWEGRAEWPIPHQVFRSQTQEHHDRAKGALRGKVTLRKGDVLYLPRGWYHDALAEAPNSVHIAYGVHAPLGMDLLNILMERAIYDAEFRKPLPRQDGSAAGKYALAQRAALLGARLADLARDPKVIEVLEGFVRDYRFQRGGYDLLAARGEVAEAPAAAAAPPALHDGPTFRVAGEARPVRRGTEFGLKTPAGVIAMTYGEVEATAWILTRPAVTEAALRAAYPGVDAPGLIGRLHEAGVLAAP
;
A
#
# COMPACT_ATOMS: atom_id res chain seq x y z
N MET A 1 4.57 5.49 14.51
CA MET A 1 4.09 4.10 14.38
C MET A 1 5.28 3.24 13.99
N LYS A 2 5.44 2.06 14.60
CA LYS A 2 6.49 1.10 14.25
C LYS A 2 5.83 -0.25 14.01
N MET A 3 6.20 -0.91 12.92
CA MET A 3 5.77 -2.26 12.55
C MET A 3 7.05 -3.07 12.31
N THR A 4 7.06 -4.34 12.67
CA THR A 4 8.17 -5.27 12.44
C THR A 4 7.75 -6.39 11.51
N LEU A 5 8.72 -7.13 10.95
CA LEU A 5 8.40 -8.33 10.17
C LEU A 5 7.62 -9.37 10.99
N GLN A 6 7.91 -9.50 12.29
CA GLN A 6 7.16 -10.40 13.18
C GLN A 6 5.68 -9.99 13.29
N ASP A 7 5.39 -8.70 13.36
CA ASP A 7 4.00 -8.22 13.43
C ASP A 7 3.24 -8.57 12.14
N LEU A 8 3.90 -8.48 10.97
CA LEU A 8 3.32 -8.90 9.69
C LEU A 8 3.07 -10.42 9.67
N LEU A 9 4.05 -11.21 10.11
CA LEU A 9 4.03 -12.67 10.00
C LEU A 9 3.23 -13.39 11.08
N ALA A 10 2.94 -12.74 12.21
CA ALA A 10 2.27 -13.38 13.34
C ALA A 10 0.98 -14.10 12.90
N PRO A 11 0.79 -15.38 13.30
CA PRO A 11 1.55 -16.12 14.34
C PRO A 11 2.81 -16.86 13.83
N ILE A 12 3.18 -16.75 12.55
CA ILE A 12 4.40 -17.34 12.00
C ILE A 12 5.62 -16.52 12.45
N THR A 13 6.69 -17.19 12.85
CA THR A 13 7.96 -16.55 13.20
C THR A 13 8.78 -16.23 11.94
N PRO A 14 9.55 -15.12 11.89
CA PRO A 14 10.49 -14.82 10.81
C PRO A 14 11.40 -15.99 10.43
N GLU A 15 11.94 -16.72 11.42
CA GLU A 15 12.84 -17.86 11.19
C GLU A 15 12.18 -18.94 10.33
N ARG A 16 10.94 -19.29 10.69
CA ARG A 16 10.12 -20.24 9.93
C ARG A 16 9.78 -19.71 8.53
N PHE A 17 9.43 -18.42 8.40
CA PHE A 17 9.17 -17.81 7.11
C PHE A 17 10.38 -17.92 6.17
N PHE A 18 11.57 -17.56 6.65
CA PHE A 18 12.81 -17.65 5.87
C PHE A 18 13.20 -19.09 5.56
N ALA A 19 12.94 -20.02 6.47
CA ALA A 19 13.26 -21.43 6.29
C ALA A 19 12.31 -22.15 5.32
N GLU A 20 11.02 -21.79 5.27
CA GLU A 20 10.00 -22.58 4.57
C GLU A 20 9.40 -21.87 3.34
N HIS A 21 9.32 -20.53 3.35
CA HIS A 21 8.49 -19.78 2.40
C HIS A 21 9.28 -18.81 1.53
N HIS A 22 10.19 -18.03 2.10
CA HIS A 22 10.95 -17.01 1.36
C HIS A 22 11.62 -17.60 0.11
N ASP A 23 11.35 -17.00 -1.05
CA ASP A 23 11.80 -17.44 -2.39
C ASP A 23 11.32 -18.84 -2.86
N ARG A 24 10.51 -19.55 -2.04
CA ARG A 24 10.14 -20.97 -2.25
C ARG A 24 8.65 -21.17 -2.50
N ALA A 25 7.80 -20.72 -1.58
CA ALA A 25 6.39 -21.10 -1.58
C ALA A 25 5.47 -19.95 -1.11
N PRO A 26 4.29 -19.81 -1.72
CA PRO A 26 3.22 -18.94 -1.22
C PRO A 26 2.89 -19.20 0.25
N LEU A 27 2.54 -18.14 0.98
CA LEU A 27 2.13 -18.22 2.38
C LEU A 27 0.93 -17.31 2.63
N HIS A 28 -0.20 -17.88 3.06
CA HIS A 28 -1.34 -17.15 3.61
C HIS A 28 -1.25 -17.14 5.13
N ILE A 29 -1.33 -15.94 5.70
CA ILE A 29 -1.29 -15.70 7.14
C ILE A 29 -2.61 -15.07 7.54
N GLN A 30 -3.36 -15.76 8.38
CA GLN A 30 -4.61 -15.24 8.93
C GLN A 30 -4.31 -14.35 10.13
N GLY A 31 -4.95 -13.19 10.20
CA GLY A 31 -4.80 -12.23 11.28
C GLY A 31 -6.14 -11.73 11.84
N PRO A 32 -6.14 -11.10 13.03
CA PRO A 32 -7.35 -10.46 13.53
C PRO A 32 -7.71 -9.21 12.69
N PRO A 33 -9.00 -8.85 12.58
CA PRO A 33 -9.44 -7.75 11.71
C PRO A 33 -8.84 -6.36 12.00
N ASP A 34 -8.35 -6.13 13.21
CA ASP A 34 -7.75 -4.87 13.64
C ASP A 34 -6.24 -4.79 13.39
N LYS A 35 -5.58 -5.90 12.98
CA LYS A 35 -4.12 -6.00 12.77
C LYS A 35 -3.54 -4.85 11.95
N PHE A 36 -4.26 -4.42 10.91
CA PHE A 36 -3.83 -3.37 9.98
C PHE A 36 -4.68 -2.09 10.03
N ALA A 37 -5.54 -1.91 11.04
CA ALA A 37 -6.40 -0.73 11.16
C ALA A 37 -5.62 0.59 11.20
N GLN A 38 -4.44 0.57 11.82
CA GLN A 38 -3.49 1.68 11.90
C GLN A 38 -2.61 1.87 10.65
N VAL A 39 -2.54 0.86 9.76
CA VAL A 39 -1.80 0.96 8.50
C VAL A 39 -2.60 1.80 7.50
N LEU A 40 -3.85 1.41 7.26
CA LEU A 40 -4.75 2.12 6.35
C LEU A 40 -6.21 1.71 6.61
N ASP A 41 -7.05 2.68 6.93
CA ASP A 41 -8.50 2.56 7.04
C ASP A 41 -9.21 3.46 6.01
N TRP A 42 -10.55 3.42 5.94
CA TRP A 42 -11.30 4.28 5.01
C TRP A 42 -11.07 5.78 5.23
N ALA A 43 -10.87 6.21 6.48
CA ALA A 43 -10.56 7.60 6.76
C ALA A 43 -9.17 7.98 6.20
N GLY A 44 -8.18 7.10 6.35
CA GLY A 44 -6.85 7.22 5.77
C GLY A 44 -6.85 7.21 4.24
N ILE A 45 -7.63 6.32 3.62
CA ILE A 45 -7.84 6.28 2.17
C ILE A 45 -8.37 7.62 1.67
N ASN A 46 -9.43 8.14 2.29
CA ASN A 46 -10.02 9.42 1.89
C ASN A 46 -9.06 10.60 2.06
N ARG A 47 -8.27 10.62 3.15
CA ARG A 47 -7.21 11.62 3.36
C ARG A 47 -6.15 11.54 2.27
N LEU A 48 -5.68 10.33 1.96
CA LEU A 48 -4.66 10.08 0.94
C LEU A 48 -5.15 10.47 -0.46
N LEU A 49 -6.38 10.09 -0.83
CA LEU A 49 -7.02 10.51 -2.08
C LEU A 49 -7.15 12.04 -2.19
N SER A 50 -7.37 12.71 -1.06
CA SER A 50 -7.51 14.16 -0.98
C SER A 50 -6.18 14.93 -1.08
N MET A 51 -5.03 14.24 -1.11
CA MET A 51 -3.72 14.83 -1.41
C MET A 51 -3.55 15.11 -2.91
N THR A 52 -4.49 15.84 -3.53
CA THR A 52 -4.71 15.94 -4.98
C THR A 52 -3.46 16.14 -5.83
N HIS A 53 -2.49 16.93 -5.35
CA HIS A 53 -1.28 17.28 -6.11
C HIS A 53 -0.24 16.16 -6.25
N ILE A 54 -0.41 15.02 -5.56
CA ILE A 54 0.47 13.85 -5.72
C ILE A 54 -0.03 12.90 -6.82
N TRP A 55 -1.26 13.08 -7.28
CA TRP A 55 -1.90 12.18 -8.25
C TRP A 55 -1.72 12.67 -9.68
N SER A 56 -1.37 11.74 -10.56
CA SER A 56 -1.33 11.89 -12.01
C SER A 56 -1.92 10.64 -12.68
N GLU A 57 -1.97 10.63 -14.01
CA GLU A 57 -2.32 9.45 -14.79
C GLU A 57 -1.40 8.25 -14.56
N ALA A 58 -0.18 8.48 -14.04
CA ALA A 58 0.77 7.42 -13.72
C ALA A 58 0.49 6.80 -12.35
N SER A 59 0.27 7.65 -11.34
CA SER A 59 0.10 7.23 -9.93
C SER A 59 -1.35 6.92 -9.54
N PHE A 60 -2.34 7.32 -10.35
CA PHE A 60 -3.76 7.06 -10.08
C PHE A 60 -4.50 6.53 -11.32
N ARG A 61 -5.03 5.31 -11.22
CA ARG A 61 -5.71 4.63 -12.33
C ARG A 61 -7.09 4.14 -11.94
N LEU A 62 -7.98 4.11 -12.93
CA LEU A 62 -9.28 3.44 -12.85
C LEU A 62 -9.33 2.28 -13.83
N VAL A 63 -9.91 1.15 -13.40
CA VAL A 63 -10.08 -0.05 -14.22
C VAL A 63 -11.54 -0.50 -14.13
N MET A 64 -12.18 -0.76 -15.28
CA MET A 64 -13.53 -1.30 -15.36
C MET A 64 -13.47 -2.60 -16.17
N ASP A 65 -13.92 -3.73 -15.60
CA ASP A 65 -13.95 -5.03 -16.29
C ASP A 65 -12.61 -5.41 -16.94
N SER A 66 -11.50 -5.26 -16.20
CA SER A 66 -10.13 -5.48 -16.68
C SER A 66 -9.66 -4.52 -17.80
N VAL A 67 -10.45 -3.50 -18.15
CA VAL A 67 -10.08 -2.46 -19.13
C VAL A 67 -9.73 -1.16 -18.41
N PRO A 68 -8.52 -0.60 -18.61
CA PRO A 68 -8.16 0.71 -18.07
C PRO A 68 -9.10 1.80 -18.60
N VAL A 69 -9.68 2.60 -17.70
CA VAL A 69 -10.44 3.79 -18.09
C VAL A 69 -9.45 4.87 -18.52
N PRO A 70 -9.60 5.48 -19.72
CA PRO A 70 -8.70 6.53 -20.16
C PRO A 70 -8.65 7.72 -19.17
N PRO A 71 -7.47 8.18 -18.74
CA PRO A 71 -7.34 9.27 -17.76
C PRO A 71 -8.12 10.54 -18.10
N ALA A 72 -8.22 10.88 -19.39
CA ALA A 72 -8.99 12.02 -19.88
C ALA A 72 -10.48 11.98 -19.49
N GLN A 73 -11.04 10.80 -19.20
CA GLN A 73 -12.44 10.65 -18.82
C GLN A 73 -12.70 10.99 -17.34
N TYR A 74 -11.68 10.98 -16.49
CA TYR A 74 -11.82 11.27 -15.05
C TYR A 74 -10.86 12.35 -14.52
N SER A 75 -10.00 12.90 -15.37
CA SER A 75 -8.97 13.87 -15.00
C SER A 75 -9.13 15.20 -15.74
N VAL A 76 -8.33 16.19 -15.34
CA VAL A 76 -8.14 17.48 -16.02
C VAL A 76 -6.66 17.76 -16.22
N ARG A 77 -6.31 18.61 -17.20
CA ARG A 77 -4.92 19.06 -17.35
C ARG A 77 -4.52 19.91 -16.15
N ALA A 78 -3.36 19.61 -15.58
CA ALA A 78 -2.76 20.34 -14.48
C ALA A 78 -1.24 20.37 -14.63
N THR A 79 -0.58 21.11 -13.75
CA THR A 79 0.88 21.14 -13.62
C THR A 79 1.27 20.37 -12.37
N SER A 80 2.21 19.43 -12.50
CA SER A 80 2.74 18.65 -11.38
C SER A 80 3.60 19.51 -10.47
N ARG A 81 4.00 18.94 -9.34
CA ARG A 81 4.93 19.56 -8.39
C ARG A 81 6.30 19.84 -9.00
N ASP A 82 6.69 19.10 -10.02
CA ASP A 82 7.95 19.23 -10.76
C ASP A 82 7.79 20.06 -12.04
N ASN A 83 6.72 20.85 -12.13
CA ASN A 83 6.42 21.73 -13.26
C ASN A 83 6.21 21.00 -14.61
N ALA A 84 5.81 19.72 -14.57
CA ALA A 84 5.48 18.94 -15.76
C ALA A 84 3.96 18.95 -16.04
N PRO A 85 3.52 18.95 -17.30
CA PRO A 85 2.11 18.78 -17.63
C PRO A 85 1.64 17.36 -17.27
N VAL A 86 0.52 17.25 -16.54
CA VAL A 86 -0.08 15.98 -16.11
C VAL A 86 -1.60 16.00 -16.24
N LEU A 87 -2.22 14.82 -16.16
CA LEU A 87 -3.66 14.67 -15.97
C LEU A 87 -3.95 14.37 -14.50
N GLN A 88 -4.52 15.36 -13.81
CA GLN A 88 -4.87 15.26 -12.40
C GLN A 88 -6.31 14.73 -12.24
N PRO A 89 -6.53 13.64 -11.49
CA PRO A 89 -7.87 13.10 -11.25
C PRO A 89 -8.81 14.11 -10.59
N VAL A 90 -10.07 14.13 -11.02
CA VAL A 90 -11.14 14.95 -10.43
C VAL A 90 -12.06 14.08 -9.59
N ALA A 91 -12.17 14.38 -8.30
CA ALA A 91 -12.90 13.56 -7.33
C ALA A 91 -14.32 13.19 -7.77
N ALA A 92 -15.11 14.16 -8.25
CA ALA A 92 -16.49 13.90 -8.72
C ALA A 92 -16.52 12.88 -9.86
N LYS A 93 -15.67 13.03 -10.88
CA LYS A 93 -15.61 12.08 -12.01
C LYS A 93 -15.14 10.70 -11.57
N VAL A 94 -14.16 10.63 -10.66
CA VAL A 94 -13.70 9.38 -10.07
C VAL A 94 -14.83 8.67 -9.32
N GLN A 95 -15.57 9.40 -8.48
CA GLN A 95 -16.73 8.87 -7.75
C GLN A 95 -17.82 8.36 -8.70
N ASP A 96 -18.06 9.03 -9.82
CA ASP A 96 -19.01 8.57 -10.85
C ASP A 96 -18.60 7.22 -11.43
N TRP A 97 -17.32 7.02 -11.71
CA TRP A 97 -16.78 5.73 -12.18
C TRP A 97 -16.85 4.64 -11.12
N VAL A 98 -16.50 4.96 -9.87
CA VAL A 98 -16.60 4.02 -8.75
C VAL A 98 -18.05 3.57 -8.54
N ARG A 99 -19.03 4.49 -8.62
CA ARG A 99 -20.46 4.15 -8.55
C ARG A 99 -20.92 3.20 -9.65
N ARG A 100 -20.19 3.15 -10.77
CA ARG A 100 -20.44 2.23 -11.89
C ARG A 100 -19.71 0.89 -11.75
N GLY A 101 -18.90 0.69 -10.71
CA GLY A 101 -18.13 -0.54 -10.47
C GLY A 101 -16.64 -0.45 -10.78
N ALA A 102 -16.11 0.72 -11.13
CA ALA A 102 -14.68 0.84 -11.43
C ALA A 102 -13.82 0.58 -10.18
N SER A 103 -12.75 -0.19 -10.36
CA SER A 103 -11.70 -0.32 -9.36
C SER A 103 -10.75 0.87 -9.41
N VAL A 104 -10.24 1.28 -8.25
CA VAL A 104 -9.23 2.32 -8.09
C VAL A 104 -7.89 1.68 -7.80
N VAL A 105 -6.84 2.17 -8.46
CA VAL A 105 -5.45 1.80 -8.19
C VAL A 105 -4.66 3.06 -7.86
N MET A 106 -4.01 3.05 -6.69
CA MET A 106 -3.11 4.10 -6.23
C MET A 106 -1.70 3.52 -6.21
N ASN A 107 -0.86 3.95 -7.14
CA ASN A 107 0.50 3.44 -7.26
C ASN A 107 1.49 4.27 -6.43
N ASP A 108 2.61 3.64 -6.05
CA ASP A 108 3.77 4.29 -5.42
C ASP A 108 3.41 5.03 -4.12
N VAL A 109 2.62 4.36 -3.26
CA VAL A 109 2.07 4.94 -2.03
C VAL A 109 2.84 4.55 -0.75
N ASP A 110 3.87 3.72 -0.89
CA ASP A 110 4.71 3.12 0.16
C ASP A 110 5.24 4.08 1.23
N SER A 111 5.37 5.38 0.94
CA SER A 111 5.82 6.40 1.92
C SER A 111 4.85 7.55 2.14
N LEU A 112 3.63 7.49 1.59
CA LEU A 112 2.72 8.64 1.62
C LEU A 112 1.98 8.79 2.95
N THR A 113 1.89 7.73 3.75
CA THR A 113 1.35 7.79 5.12
C THR A 113 2.28 7.08 6.10
N PRO A 114 2.25 7.42 7.39
CA PRO A 114 3.05 6.73 8.40
C PRO A 114 2.76 5.22 8.48
N GLY A 115 1.51 4.81 8.25
CA GLY A 115 1.11 3.41 8.28
C GLY A 115 1.68 2.60 7.12
N LEU A 116 1.58 3.13 5.89
CA LEU A 116 2.17 2.52 4.70
C LEU A 116 3.70 2.45 4.81
N ALA A 117 4.32 3.54 5.28
CA ALA A 117 5.76 3.61 5.50
C ALA A 117 6.24 2.61 6.56
N ALA A 118 5.45 2.37 7.62
CA ALA A 118 5.82 1.42 8.66
C ALA A 118 5.90 -0.03 8.13
N VAL A 119 5.00 -0.44 7.23
CA VAL A 119 5.05 -1.78 6.62
C VAL A 119 6.21 -1.88 5.62
N SER A 120 6.41 -0.87 4.77
CA SER A 120 7.59 -0.80 3.88
C SER A 120 8.88 -0.92 4.68
N GLY A 121 9.00 -0.16 5.77
CA GLY A 121 10.15 -0.20 6.67
C GLY A 121 10.32 -1.55 7.36
N ALA A 122 9.24 -2.21 7.77
CA ALA A 122 9.30 -3.55 8.37
C ALA A 122 9.90 -4.61 7.41
N LEU A 123 9.57 -4.52 6.11
CA LEU A 123 10.09 -5.40 5.08
C LEU A 123 11.56 -5.07 4.74
N GLU A 124 11.87 -3.77 4.62
CA GLU A 124 13.22 -3.27 4.32
C GLU A 124 14.22 -3.53 5.47
N ASP A 125 13.81 -3.29 6.73
CA ASP A 125 14.64 -3.53 7.92
C ASP A 125 14.91 -5.03 8.14
N ALA A 126 14.07 -5.91 7.60
CA ALA A 126 14.31 -7.34 7.59
C ALA A 126 15.27 -7.81 6.48
N GLY A 127 15.78 -6.89 5.65
CA GLY A 127 16.72 -7.19 4.58
C GLY A 127 16.10 -7.86 3.35
N LEU A 128 14.77 -7.80 3.20
CA LEU A 128 14.08 -8.40 2.04
C LEU A 128 14.32 -7.60 0.74
N GLY A 129 14.77 -6.36 0.85
CA GLY A 129 15.06 -5.45 -0.25
C GLY A 129 14.12 -4.25 -0.29
N LYS A 130 14.11 -3.54 -1.42
CA LYS A 130 13.33 -2.30 -1.60
C LYS A 130 11.84 -2.60 -1.69
N ALA A 131 11.05 -2.02 -0.80
CA ALA A 131 9.60 -2.20 -0.76
C ALA A 131 8.88 -1.00 -1.40
N GLN A 132 8.04 -1.28 -2.39
CA GLN A 132 7.15 -0.34 -3.05
C GLN A 132 5.70 -0.81 -2.83
N ALA A 133 4.74 0.09 -2.71
CA ALA A 133 3.37 -0.28 -2.38
C ALA A 133 2.34 0.35 -3.32
N ASN A 134 1.35 -0.47 -3.70
CA ASN A 134 0.15 -0.03 -4.40
C ASN A 134 -1.10 -0.36 -3.58
N VAL A 135 -2.10 0.52 -3.58
CA VAL A 135 -3.42 0.25 -3.00
C VAL A 135 -4.40 -0.04 -4.12
N TYR A 136 -5.16 -1.13 -3.98
CA TYR A 136 -6.23 -1.49 -4.88
C TYR A 136 -7.55 -1.53 -4.14
N ILE A 137 -8.52 -0.78 -4.65
CA ILE A 137 -9.88 -0.69 -4.12
C ILE A 137 -10.81 -1.22 -5.19
N SER A 138 -11.58 -2.25 -4.86
CA SER A 138 -12.54 -2.86 -5.77
C SER A 138 -13.90 -3.03 -5.10
N PHE A 139 -14.95 -2.95 -5.88
CA PHE A 139 -16.34 -3.13 -5.47
C PHE A 139 -17.02 -4.14 -6.41
N GLN A 140 -18.03 -4.86 -5.92
CA GLN A 140 -18.98 -5.63 -6.75
C GLN A 140 -18.40 -6.80 -7.60
N SER A 141 -17.40 -7.53 -7.12
CA SER A 141 -16.96 -8.80 -7.72
C SER A 141 -16.43 -8.75 -9.17
N HIS A 142 -15.87 -7.62 -9.60
CA HIS A 142 -15.19 -7.52 -10.90
C HIS A 142 -13.73 -7.96 -10.83
N LYS A 143 -13.23 -8.68 -11.85
CA LYS A 143 -11.80 -8.96 -12.01
C LYS A 143 -11.09 -7.72 -12.54
N ALA A 144 -10.02 -7.31 -11.85
CA ALA A 144 -9.18 -6.20 -12.29
C ALA A 144 -8.08 -6.63 -13.26
N PHE A 145 -7.58 -7.88 -13.14
CA PHE A 145 -6.44 -8.38 -13.91
C PHE A 145 -6.60 -9.85 -14.30
N HIS A 146 -6.03 -10.23 -15.44
CA HIS A 146 -5.88 -11.61 -15.86
C HIS A 146 -4.78 -12.33 -15.07
N SER A 147 -4.68 -13.66 -15.20
CA SER A 147 -3.60 -14.44 -14.58
C SER A 147 -2.24 -14.00 -15.11
N HIS A 148 -1.32 -13.66 -14.21
CA HIS A 148 0.03 -13.19 -14.50
C HIS A 148 0.99 -13.59 -13.37
N TYR A 149 2.27 -13.28 -13.51
CA TYR A 149 3.24 -13.31 -12.41
C TYR A 149 3.89 -11.94 -12.28
N ASP A 150 4.45 -11.68 -11.10
CA ASP A 150 5.27 -10.48 -10.86
C ASP A 150 6.77 -10.77 -10.89
N THR A 151 7.54 -9.75 -11.26
CA THR A 151 9.01 -9.77 -11.27
C THR A 151 9.63 -9.46 -9.90
N HIS A 152 8.80 -9.37 -8.86
CA HIS A 152 9.14 -9.06 -7.47
C HIS A 152 8.30 -9.94 -6.55
N ASP A 153 8.72 -10.03 -5.29
CA ASP A 153 7.91 -10.68 -4.27
C ASP A 153 6.69 -9.80 -3.95
N VAL A 154 5.53 -10.42 -3.73
CA VAL A 154 4.29 -9.71 -3.42
C VAL A 154 3.88 -10.01 -1.99
N TRP A 155 3.64 -8.95 -1.23
CA TRP A 155 3.00 -9.02 0.08
C TRP A 155 1.66 -8.30 -0.01
N ALA A 156 0.58 -9.05 -0.22
CA ALA A 156 -0.78 -8.53 -0.24
C ALA A 156 -1.33 -8.47 1.19
N VAL A 157 -1.51 -7.25 1.70
CA VAL A 157 -2.02 -6.93 3.04
C VAL A 157 -3.48 -6.49 2.90
N GLN A 158 -4.42 -7.30 3.39
CA GLN A 158 -5.85 -7.01 3.27
C GLN A 158 -6.32 -6.12 4.44
N VAL A 159 -6.81 -4.92 4.11
CA VAL A 159 -7.18 -3.91 5.12
C VAL A 159 -8.69 -3.68 5.22
N GLU A 160 -9.46 -4.03 4.19
CA GLU A 160 -10.93 -3.99 4.24
C GLU A 160 -11.55 -5.08 3.38
N GLY A 161 -12.66 -5.65 3.83
CA GLY A 161 -13.44 -6.65 3.09
C GLY A 161 -12.67 -7.93 2.75
N GLU A 162 -13.03 -8.58 1.65
CA GLU A 162 -12.48 -9.89 1.27
C GLU A 162 -12.02 -9.96 -0.20
N LYS A 163 -10.95 -10.72 -0.45
CA LYS A 163 -10.42 -10.94 -1.80
C LYS A 163 -9.94 -12.37 -1.99
N THR A 164 -10.45 -13.04 -3.03
CA THR A 164 -10.01 -14.40 -3.39
C THR A 164 -8.91 -14.38 -4.43
N TRP A 165 -7.78 -14.99 -4.09
CA TRP A 165 -6.60 -15.17 -4.92
C TRP A 165 -6.55 -16.60 -5.44
N ASN A 166 -6.48 -16.76 -6.76
CA ASN A 166 -6.15 -18.02 -7.40
C ASN A 166 -4.63 -18.08 -7.55
N ILE A 167 -4.02 -19.15 -7.04
CA ILE A 167 -2.59 -19.42 -7.16
C ILE A 167 -2.44 -20.64 -8.06
N TRP A 168 -1.58 -20.55 -9.07
CA TRP A 168 -1.39 -21.59 -10.07
C TRP A 168 -0.08 -22.37 -9.81
N GLU A 169 0.04 -23.55 -10.39
CA GLU A 169 1.23 -24.42 -10.22
C GLU A 169 2.47 -23.88 -10.94
N GLY A 170 2.26 -23.19 -12.06
CA GLY A 170 3.32 -22.59 -12.85
C GLY A 170 4.07 -21.50 -12.09
N ARG A 171 5.38 -21.46 -12.30
CA ARG A 171 6.26 -20.39 -11.82
C ARG A 171 7.22 -19.99 -12.92
N ALA A 172 7.25 -18.70 -13.28
CA ALA A 172 8.31 -18.18 -14.12
C ALA A 172 9.64 -18.27 -13.38
N GLU A 173 10.67 -18.79 -14.04
CA GLU A 173 11.98 -18.97 -13.44
C GLU A 173 12.69 -17.62 -13.29
N TRP A 174 12.81 -17.17 -12.03
CA TRP A 174 13.54 -15.95 -11.62
C TRP A 174 13.33 -14.73 -12.53
N PRO A 175 12.07 -14.31 -12.78
CA PRO A 175 11.81 -13.18 -13.66
C PRO A 175 12.33 -11.88 -13.05
N ILE A 176 12.81 -10.99 -13.92
CA ILE A 176 13.35 -9.67 -13.54
C ILE A 176 12.57 -8.57 -14.28
N PRO A 177 12.64 -7.30 -13.84
CA PRO A 177 11.94 -6.17 -14.48
C PRO A 177 12.54 -5.77 -15.84
N HIS A 178 12.63 -6.73 -16.78
CA HIS A 178 13.15 -6.59 -18.13
C HIS A 178 12.06 -6.89 -19.16
N GLN A 179 12.14 -6.30 -20.36
CA GLN A 179 11.13 -6.44 -21.41
C GLN A 179 10.88 -7.89 -21.82
N VAL A 180 11.90 -8.75 -21.78
CA VAL A 180 11.76 -10.20 -22.04
C VAL A 180 10.69 -10.86 -21.16
N PHE A 181 10.53 -10.40 -19.91
CA PHE A 181 9.51 -10.92 -18.99
C PHE A 181 8.21 -10.09 -19.07
N ARG A 182 8.33 -8.76 -19.17
CA ARG A 182 7.17 -7.84 -19.15
C ARG A 182 6.34 -7.81 -20.43
N SER A 183 6.90 -8.22 -21.57
CA SER A 183 6.23 -8.19 -22.88
C SER A 183 5.60 -9.54 -23.29
N GLN A 184 5.52 -10.50 -22.37
CA GLN A 184 4.88 -11.78 -22.65
C GLN A 184 3.38 -11.61 -22.90
N THR A 185 2.84 -12.35 -23.86
CA THR A 185 1.42 -12.25 -24.24
C THR A 185 0.53 -12.97 -23.23
N GLN A 186 -0.76 -12.63 -23.19
CA GLN A 186 -1.72 -13.35 -22.35
C GLN A 186 -1.77 -14.86 -22.69
N GLU A 187 -1.64 -15.21 -23.96
CA GLU A 187 -1.55 -16.62 -24.40
C GLU A 187 -0.35 -17.35 -23.78
N HIS A 188 0.81 -16.68 -23.69
CA HIS A 188 1.96 -17.24 -22.98
C HIS A 188 1.62 -17.52 -21.52
N HIS A 189 1.02 -16.55 -20.82
CA HIS A 189 0.66 -16.71 -19.41
C HIS A 189 -0.37 -17.83 -19.19
N ASP A 190 -1.40 -17.92 -20.04
CA ASP A 190 -2.43 -18.95 -19.94
C ASP A 190 -1.89 -20.35 -20.17
N ARG A 191 -0.90 -20.51 -21.06
CA ARG A 191 -0.20 -21.77 -21.27
C ARG A 191 0.75 -22.13 -20.12
N ALA A 192 1.47 -21.14 -19.58
CA ALA A 192 2.53 -21.35 -18.61
C ALA A 192 2.05 -21.48 -17.16
N LYS A 193 0.88 -20.94 -16.81
CA LYS A 193 0.37 -20.96 -15.43
C LYS A 193 0.05 -22.37 -14.91
N GLY A 194 -0.24 -23.34 -15.78
CA GLY A 194 -0.56 -24.71 -15.36
C GLY A 194 -1.91 -24.83 -14.65
N ALA A 195 -2.08 -25.89 -13.84
CA ALA A 195 -3.32 -26.12 -13.11
C ALA A 195 -3.47 -25.19 -11.90
N LEU A 196 -4.71 -25.04 -11.42
CA LEU A 196 -4.99 -24.27 -10.21
C LEU A 196 -4.42 -25.02 -9.01
N ARG A 197 -3.40 -24.47 -8.37
CA ARG A 197 -2.79 -25.02 -7.16
C ARG A 197 -3.69 -24.87 -5.95
N GLY A 198 -4.34 -23.71 -5.82
CA GLY A 198 -5.20 -23.43 -4.69
C GLY A 198 -5.86 -22.07 -4.77
N LYS A 199 -6.85 -21.87 -3.89
CA LYS A 199 -7.54 -20.60 -3.69
C LYS A 199 -7.32 -20.11 -2.27
N VAL A 200 -7.04 -18.83 -2.12
CA VAL A 200 -6.86 -18.16 -0.83
C VAL A 200 -7.82 -16.99 -0.77
N THR A 201 -8.76 -17.00 0.17
CA THR A 201 -9.61 -15.84 0.46
C THR A 201 -9.00 -15.04 1.60
N LEU A 202 -8.46 -13.87 1.27
CA LEU A 202 -7.97 -12.93 2.26
C LEU A 202 -9.13 -12.16 2.86
N ARG A 203 -9.14 -12.09 4.18
CA ARG A 203 -10.02 -11.22 4.96
C ARG A 203 -9.24 -10.08 5.54
N LYS A 204 -9.93 -9.02 5.96
CA LYS A 204 -9.33 -7.93 6.73
C LYS A 204 -8.44 -8.48 7.86
N GLY A 205 -7.17 -8.07 7.89
CA GLY A 205 -6.17 -8.56 8.83
C GLY A 205 -5.24 -9.64 8.27
N ASP A 206 -5.55 -10.22 7.12
CA ASP A 206 -4.74 -11.27 6.50
C ASP A 206 -3.59 -10.70 5.66
N VAL A 207 -2.56 -11.53 5.49
CA VAL A 207 -1.44 -11.30 4.58
C VAL A 207 -1.28 -12.50 3.64
N LEU A 208 -1.05 -12.24 2.37
CA LEU A 208 -0.57 -13.22 1.40
C LEU A 208 0.81 -12.83 0.91
N TYR A 209 1.79 -13.71 1.13
CA TYR A 209 3.10 -13.64 0.50
C TYR A 209 3.13 -14.54 -0.73
N LEU A 210 3.57 -13.99 -1.87
CA LEU A 210 3.86 -14.72 -3.10
C LEU A 210 5.31 -14.43 -3.51
N PRO A 211 6.18 -15.44 -3.59
CA PRO A 211 7.51 -15.25 -4.18
C PRO A 211 7.40 -14.83 -5.66
N ARG A 212 8.40 -14.10 -6.16
CA ARG A 212 8.42 -13.69 -7.58
C ARG A 212 8.28 -14.88 -8.53
N GLY A 213 7.60 -14.62 -9.64
CA GLY A 213 7.33 -15.59 -10.71
C GLY A 213 6.13 -16.50 -10.48
N TRP A 214 5.52 -16.53 -9.29
CA TRP A 214 4.31 -17.34 -9.07
C TRP A 214 3.11 -16.76 -9.82
N TYR A 215 2.47 -17.60 -10.64
CA TYR A 215 1.29 -17.19 -11.37
C TYR A 215 0.10 -17.06 -10.44
N HIS A 216 -0.64 -15.96 -10.57
CA HIS A 216 -1.81 -15.67 -9.76
C HIS A 216 -2.81 -14.74 -10.49
N ASP A 217 -4.06 -14.76 -10.04
CA ASP A 217 -5.05 -13.72 -10.29
C ASP A 217 -5.92 -13.52 -9.06
N ALA A 218 -6.55 -12.35 -8.95
CA ALA A 218 -7.35 -12.01 -7.78
C ALA A 218 -8.73 -11.47 -8.17
N LEU A 219 -9.76 -11.96 -7.48
CA LEU A 219 -11.14 -11.55 -7.59
C LEU A 219 -11.55 -10.88 -6.28
N ALA A 220 -11.99 -9.62 -6.35
CA ALA A 220 -12.60 -8.97 -5.19
C ALA A 220 -13.90 -9.70 -4.83
N GLU A 221 -14.16 -9.93 -3.54
CA GLU A 221 -15.47 -10.41 -3.10
C GLU A 221 -16.34 -9.22 -2.65
N ALA A 222 -17.66 -9.34 -2.79
CA ALA A 222 -18.60 -8.28 -2.47
C ALA A 222 -18.82 -8.17 -0.94
N PRO A 223 -19.08 -6.95 -0.39
CA PRO A 223 -19.41 -5.70 -1.09
C PRO A 223 -18.22 -4.80 -1.47
N ASN A 224 -17.09 -4.92 -0.78
CA ASN A 224 -15.89 -4.13 -1.02
C ASN A 224 -14.63 -4.94 -0.69
N SER A 225 -13.50 -4.56 -1.31
CA SER A 225 -12.18 -5.10 -1.00
C SER A 225 -11.13 -4.01 -1.11
N VAL A 226 -10.31 -3.89 -0.09
CA VAL A 226 -9.09 -3.06 -0.13
C VAL A 226 -7.91 -3.89 0.33
N HIS A 227 -6.90 -3.95 -0.52
CA HIS A 227 -5.60 -4.50 -0.16
C HIS A 227 -4.47 -3.57 -0.61
N ILE A 228 -3.40 -3.61 0.16
CA ILE A 228 -2.13 -2.98 -0.18
C ILE A 228 -1.22 -4.10 -0.69
N ALA A 229 -0.72 -4.00 -1.92
CA ALA A 229 0.28 -4.92 -2.43
C ALA A 229 1.65 -4.26 -2.29
N TYR A 230 2.52 -4.83 -1.45
CA TYR A 230 3.92 -4.43 -1.39
C TYR A 230 4.73 -5.31 -2.35
N GLY A 231 5.26 -4.71 -3.41
CA GLY A 231 6.26 -5.30 -4.29
C GLY A 231 7.65 -5.14 -3.67
N VAL A 232 8.29 -6.26 -3.33
CA VAL A 232 9.62 -6.26 -2.69
C VAL A 232 10.68 -6.74 -3.68
N HIS A 233 11.64 -5.87 -3.96
CA HIS A 233 12.72 -6.09 -4.89
C HIS A 233 14.01 -6.37 -4.14
N ALA A 234 14.48 -7.62 -4.19
CA ALA A 234 15.79 -8.01 -3.68
C ALA A 234 16.92 -7.57 -4.63
N PRO A 235 18.15 -7.35 -4.12
CA PRO A 235 19.33 -7.23 -4.97
C PRO A 235 19.55 -8.51 -5.79
N LEU A 236 20.05 -8.36 -7.01
CA LEU A 236 20.20 -9.43 -7.99
C LEU A 236 21.68 -9.68 -8.31
N GLY A 237 21.99 -10.85 -8.89
CA GLY A 237 23.34 -11.10 -9.42
C GLY A 237 23.78 -10.09 -10.49
N MET A 238 22.83 -9.44 -11.17
CA MET A 238 23.10 -8.34 -12.10
C MET A 238 23.70 -7.11 -11.41
N ASP A 239 23.39 -6.88 -10.13
CA ASP A 239 23.97 -5.77 -9.38
C ASP A 239 25.47 -6.01 -9.11
N LEU A 240 25.86 -7.27 -8.86
CA LEU A 240 27.28 -7.65 -8.81
C LEU A 240 27.95 -7.43 -10.17
N LEU A 241 27.29 -7.75 -11.28
CA LEU A 241 27.86 -7.46 -12.61
C LEU A 241 28.09 -5.97 -12.82
N ASN A 242 27.19 -5.11 -12.36
CA ASN A 242 27.38 -3.65 -12.40
C ASN A 242 28.59 -3.22 -11.56
N ILE A 243 28.74 -3.74 -10.34
CA ILE A 243 29.91 -3.47 -9.48
C ILE A 243 31.21 -3.92 -10.15
N LEU A 244 31.22 -5.12 -10.76
CA LEU A 244 32.38 -5.64 -11.47
C LEU A 244 32.72 -4.83 -12.72
N MET A 245 31.70 -4.32 -13.43
CA MET A 245 31.89 -3.45 -14.59
C MET A 245 32.62 -2.17 -14.18
N GLU A 246 32.18 -1.50 -13.10
CA GLU A 246 32.87 -0.32 -12.56
C GLU A 246 34.30 -0.63 -12.14
N ARG A 247 34.53 -1.80 -11.52
CA ARG A 247 35.87 -2.25 -11.13
C ARG A 247 36.78 -2.53 -12.34
N ALA A 248 36.22 -3.11 -13.39
CA ALA A 248 36.95 -3.52 -14.60
C ALA A 248 37.54 -2.32 -15.37
N ILE A 249 36.94 -1.13 -15.27
CA ILE A 249 37.44 0.12 -15.88
C ILE A 249 38.88 0.42 -15.43
N TYR A 250 39.24 0.05 -14.20
CA TYR A 250 40.57 0.30 -13.62
C TYR A 250 41.62 -0.74 -14.02
N ASP A 251 41.24 -1.87 -14.61
CA ASP A 251 42.17 -2.90 -15.06
C ASP A 251 42.50 -2.71 -16.55
N ALA A 252 43.79 -2.56 -16.84
CA ALA A 252 44.28 -2.33 -18.21
C ALA A 252 43.93 -3.49 -19.16
N GLU A 253 43.76 -4.72 -18.68
CA GLU A 253 43.34 -5.83 -19.52
C GLU A 253 41.94 -5.60 -20.12
N PHE A 254 40.99 -5.02 -19.39
CA PHE A 254 39.66 -4.74 -19.96
C PHE A 254 39.66 -3.57 -20.94
N ARG A 255 40.68 -2.70 -20.89
CA ARG A 255 40.80 -1.53 -21.79
C ARG A 255 41.57 -1.79 -23.09
N LYS A 256 42.38 -2.85 -23.15
CA LYS A 256 43.10 -3.24 -24.37
C LYS A 256 42.11 -3.70 -25.46
N PRO A 257 42.39 -3.43 -26.75
CA PRO A 257 41.52 -3.87 -27.84
C PRO A 257 41.41 -5.40 -27.91
N LEU A 258 40.29 -5.89 -28.41
CA LEU A 258 40.14 -7.30 -28.76
C LEU A 258 41.03 -7.65 -29.98
N PRO A 259 41.49 -8.92 -30.10
CA PRO A 259 42.30 -9.36 -31.24
C PRO A 259 41.61 -9.13 -32.58
N ARG A 260 42.37 -8.65 -33.57
CA ARG A 260 41.90 -8.47 -34.95
C ARG A 260 41.21 -9.74 -35.46
N GLN A 261 40.03 -9.59 -36.04
CA GLN A 261 39.28 -10.68 -36.66
C GLN A 261 39.34 -10.57 -38.19
N ASP A 262 39.99 -11.53 -38.83
CA ASP A 262 40.13 -11.65 -40.30
C ASP A 262 39.54 -12.96 -40.85
N GLY A 263 38.84 -13.73 -40.01
CA GLY A 263 38.25 -15.03 -40.36
C GLY A 263 39.21 -16.22 -40.27
N SER A 264 40.51 -16.00 -40.06
CA SER A 264 41.52 -17.07 -39.94
C SER A 264 41.35 -17.89 -38.66
N ALA A 265 41.86 -19.12 -38.67
CA ALA A 265 41.90 -19.97 -37.47
C ALA A 265 42.72 -19.32 -36.33
N ALA A 266 43.82 -18.64 -36.67
CA ALA A 266 44.65 -17.92 -35.71
C ALA A 266 43.90 -16.75 -35.07
N GLY A 267 43.16 -15.95 -35.85
CA GLY A 267 42.33 -14.85 -35.33
C GLY A 267 41.23 -15.32 -34.38
N LYS A 268 40.55 -16.43 -34.73
CA LYS A 268 39.55 -17.06 -33.86
C LYS A 268 40.16 -17.60 -32.56
N TYR A 269 41.32 -18.27 -32.65
CA TYR A 269 42.03 -18.78 -31.48
C TYR A 269 42.48 -17.64 -30.55
N ALA A 270 43.04 -16.56 -31.09
CA ALA A 270 43.45 -15.40 -30.32
C ALA A 270 42.28 -14.74 -29.58
N LEU A 271 41.11 -14.60 -30.24
CA LEU A 271 39.90 -14.08 -29.60
C LEU A 271 39.43 -14.96 -28.44
N ALA A 272 39.40 -16.28 -28.64
CA ALA A 272 39.04 -17.22 -27.58
C ALA A 272 40.00 -17.13 -26.39
N GLN A 273 41.31 -17.05 -26.63
CA GLN A 273 42.31 -16.83 -25.58
C GLN A 273 42.11 -15.50 -24.86
N ARG A 274 41.77 -14.42 -25.60
CA ARG A 274 41.47 -13.11 -24.99
C ARG A 274 40.24 -13.18 -24.08
N ALA A 275 39.17 -13.81 -24.56
CA ALA A 275 37.94 -13.97 -23.79
C ALA A 275 38.17 -14.80 -22.52
N ALA A 276 38.93 -15.89 -22.62
CA ALA A 276 39.30 -16.72 -21.48
C ALA A 276 40.10 -15.94 -20.42
N LEU A 277 41.08 -15.13 -20.86
CA LEU A 277 41.84 -14.25 -19.96
C LEU A 277 40.92 -13.25 -19.24
N LEU A 278 40.05 -12.54 -19.98
CA LEU A 278 39.14 -11.57 -19.37
C LEU A 278 38.14 -12.24 -18.42
N GLY A 279 37.66 -13.44 -18.74
CA GLY A 279 36.82 -14.25 -17.86
C GLY A 279 37.54 -14.63 -16.56
N ALA A 280 38.81 -15.05 -16.64
CA ALA A 280 39.62 -15.31 -15.45
C ALA A 280 39.84 -14.05 -14.62
N ARG A 281 40.10 -12.90 -15.27
CA ARG A 281 40.23 -11.61 -14.57
C ARG A 281 38.95 -11.19 -13.87
N LEU A 282 37.78 -11.37 -14.49
CA LEU A 282 36.49 -11.11 -13.83
C LEU A 282 36.31 -12.02 -12.59
N ALA A 283 36.71 -13.30 -12.69
CA ALA A 283 36.65 -14.21 -11.56
C ALA A 283 37.61 -13.80 -10.43
N ASP A 284 38.79 -13.25 -10.75
CA ASP A 284 39.70 -12.67 -9.76
C ASP A 284 39.08 -11.43 -9.10
N LEU A 285 38.50 -10.52 -9.88
CA LEU A 285 37.84 -9.31 -9.36
C LEU A 285 36.65 -9.66 -8.46
N ALA A 286 35.87 -10.69 -8.80
CA ALA A 286 34.76 -11.16 -7.96
C ALA A 286 35.20 -11.72 -6.61
N ARG A 287 36.49 -12.03 -6.42
CA ARG A 287 37.08 -12.48 -5.16
C ARG A 287 37.91 -11.38 -4.48
N ASP A 288 38.06 -10.20 -5.08
CA ASP A 288 38.76 -9.06 -4.49
C ASP A 288 38.01 -8.63 -3.21
N PRO A 289 38.65 -8.62 -2.03
CA PRO A 289 38.00 -8.24 -0.79
C PRO A 289 37.30 -6.87 -0.84
N LYS A 290 37.81 -5.93 -1.63
CA LYS A 290 37.18 -4.61 -1.80
C LYS A 290 35.88 -4.68 -2.58
N VAL A 291 35.80 -5.58 -3.57
CA VAL A 291 34.55 -5.81 -4.31
C VAL A 291 33.52 -6.48 -3.41
N ILE A 292 33.95 -7.42 -2.58
CA ILE A 292 33.07 -8.06 -1.58
C ILE A 292 32.57 -7.04 -0.56
N GLU A 293 33.44 -6.18 -0.02
CA GLU A 293 33.04 -5.11 0.91
C GLU A 293 31.99 -4.15 0.29
N VAL A 294 32.19 -3.76 -0.97
CA VAL A 294 31.21 -2.93 -1.70
C VAL A 294 29.90 -3.67 -1.92
N LEU A 295 29.94 -4.97 -2.25
CA LEU A 295 28.75 -5.79 -2.42
C LEU A 295 27.99 -5.96 -1.10
N GLU A 296 28.69 -6.25 0.00
CA GLU A 296 28.09 -6.37 1.35
C GLU A 296 27.42 -5.06 1.76
N GLY A 297 28.09 -3.93 1.54
CA GLY A 297 27.50 -2.61 1.76
C GLY A 297 26.27 -2.37 0.89
N PHE A 298 26.37 -2.67 -0.41
CA PHE A 298 25.27 -2.52 -1.35
C PHE A 298 24.04 -3.35 -0.92
N VAL A 299 24.22 -4.63 -0.59
CA VAL A 299 23.13 -5.53 -0.16
C VAL A 299 22.52 -5.07 1.16
N ARG A 300 23.36 -4.73 2.16
CA ARG A 300 22.91 -4.22 3.46
C ARG A 300 22.09 -2.95 3.32
N ASP A 301 22.53 -2.05 2.45
CA ASP A 301 21.93 -0.73 2.26
C ASP A 301 20.91 -0.73 1.10
N TYR A 302 20.53 -1.89 0.55
CA TYR A 302 19.58 -2.05 -0.57
C TYR A 302 18.13 -1.83 -0.12
N ARG A 303 17.83 -0.59 0.23
CA ARG A 303 16.51 -0.13 0.67
C ARG A 303 16.25 1.29 0.20
N PHE A 304 15.00 1.76 0.30
CA PHE A 304 14.72 3.16 0.05
C PHE A 304 15.12 4.01 1.27
N GLN A 305 15.58 5.23 1.03
CA GLN A 305 15.80 6.20 2.10
C GLN A 305 14.51 6.98 2.31
N ARG A 306 13.83 6.74 3.43
CA ARG A 306 12.49 7.29 3.72
C ARG A 306 12.45 7.92 5.11
N GLY A 307 11.78 9.06 5.22
CA GLY A 307 11.56 9.72 6.52
C GLY A 307 12.85 10.13 7.21
N GLY A 308 12.92 9.95 8.53
CA GLY A 308 14.11 10.26 9.34
C GLY A 308 14.31 11.74 9.67
N TYR A 309 13.45 12.62 9.16
CA TYR A 309 13.49 14.04 9.49
C TYR A 309 12.92 14.29 10.88
N ASP A 310 13.81 14.64 11.80
CA ASP A 310 13.47 15.31 13.05
C ASP A 310 14.37 16.55 13.19
N LEU A 311 13.91 17.66 12.61
CA LEU A 311 14.72 18.88 12.51
C LEU A 311 14.91 19.55 13.88
N LEU A 312 14.00 19.34 14.82
CA LEU A 312 14.14 19.90 16.18
C LEU A 312 15.15 19.09 16.98
N ALA A 313 15.05 17.75 16.95
CA ALA A 313 16.06 16.89 17.56
C ALA A 313 17.45 17.12 16.94
N ALA A 314 17.52 17.29 15.62
CA ALA A 314 18.78 17.60 14.92
C ALA A 314 19.39 18.95 15.34
N ARG A 315 18.58 19.90 15.82
CA ARG A 315 19.05 21.18 16.40
C ARG A 315 19.42 21.09 17.88
N GLY A 316 19.30 19.91 18.50
CA GLY A 316 19.49 19.73 19.94
C GLY A 316 18.35 20.31 20.78
N GLU A 317 17.28 20.79 20.13
CA GLU A 317 16.05 21.19 20.78
C GLU A 317 15.23 19.93 20.97
N VAL A 318 15.42 19.27 22.12
CA VAL A 318 14.48 18.24 22.57
C VAL A 318 13.20 18.99 22.90
N ALA A 319 12.32 19.16 21.91
CA ALA A 319 10.93 19.30 22.25
C ALA A 319 10.60 18.04 23.04
N GLU A 320 10.28 18.16 24.33
CA GLU A 320 9.41 17.17 24.95
C GLU A 320 8.28 16.99 23.94
N ALA A 321 8.24 15.81 23.31
CA ALA A 321 7.17 15.51 22.38
C ALA A 321 5.90 15.87 23.14
N PRO A 322 5.04 16.79 22.65
CA PRO A 322 3.75 16.97 23.28
C PRO A 322 3.15 15.58 23.26
N ALA A 323 3.00 14.98 24.46
CA ALA A 323 2.67 13.58 24.67
C ALA A 323 1.67 13.21 23.60
N ALA A 324 2.12 12.40 22.61
CA ALA A 324 1.54 12.32 21.26
C ALA A 324 0.08 12.68 21.37
N ALA A 325 -0.30 13.92 20.98
CA ALA A 325 -1.67 14.39 21.15
C ALA A 325 -2.51 13.23 20.64
N ALA A 326 -3.19 12.56 21.59
CA ALA A 326 -3.68 11.22 21.37
C ALA A 326 -4.37 11.28 20.02
N ALA A 327 -4.08 10.32 19.12
CA ALA A 327 -4.88 10.13 17.93
C ALA A 327 -6.32 10.43 18.35
N PRO A 328 -7.01 11.42 17.72
CA PRO A 328 -8.28 11.94 18.24
C PRO A 328 -9.06 10.73 18.70
N PRO A 329 -9.40 10.65 20.02
CA PRO A 329 -9.70 9.39 20.68
C PRO A 329 -10.59 8.62 19.76
N ALA A 330 -10.21 7.36 19.48
CA ALA A 330 -11.02 6.47 18.67
C ALA A 330 -12.47 6.75 19.06
N LEU A 331 -13.33 7.06 18.08
CA LEU A 331 -14.71 7.53 18.27
C LEU A 331 -15.59 6.53 19.07
N HIS A 332 -14.98 5.50 19.65
CA HIS A 332 -15.49 4.38 20.41
C HIS A 332 -15.15 4.45 21.92
N ASP A 333 -14.37 5.42 22.41
CA ASP A 333 -14.17 5.59 23.86
C ASP A 333 -15.38 6.30 24.48
N GLY A 334 -16.36 5.49 24.90
CA GLY A 334 -17.51 5.91 25.68
C GLY A 334 -18.77 5.08 25.39
N PRO A 335 -19.77 5.13 26.28
CA PRO A 335 -21.08 4.52 26.03
C PRO A 335 -21.66 5.02 24.70
N THR A 336 -22.01 4.08 23.83
CA THR A 336 -22.57 4.37 22.51
C THR A 336 -24.09 4.41 22.60
N PHE A 337 -24.69 5.58 22.43
CA PHE A 337 -26.13 5.76 22.49
C PHE A 337 -26.76 5.57 21.11
N ARG A 338 -27.69 4.63 20.98
CA ARG A 338 -28.40 4.41 19.72
C ARG A 338 -29.47 5.47 19.52
N VAL A 339 -29.61 5.97 18.30
CA VAL A 339 -30.70 6.90 17.95
C VAL A 339 -31.97 6.07 17.76
N ALA A 340 -32.97 6.29 18.62
CA ALA A 340 -34.14 5.43 18.74
C ALA A 340 -35.48 6.17 18.60
N GLY A 341 -35.50 7.49 18.88
CA GLY A 341 -36.72 8.30 18.86
C GLY A 341 -36.74 9.34 17.74
N GLU A 342 -37.94 9.69 17.27
CA GLU A 342 -38.13 10.80 16.34
C GLU A 342 -38.09 12.13 17.09
N ALA A 343 -37.28 13.07 16.60
CA ALA A 343 -37.24 14.43 17.12
C ALA A 343 -37.11 15.42 15.96
N ARG A 344 -37.71 16.60 16.11
CA ARG A 344 -37.65 17.67 15.09
C ARG A 344 -37.31 19.01 15.73
N PRO A 345 -36.33 19.74 15.19
CA PRO A 345 -36.04 21.08 15.67
C PRO A 345 -37.21 22.02 15.38
N VAL A 346 -37.53 22.88 16.34
CA VAL A 346 -38.59 23.87 16.27
C VAL A 346 -38.06 25.24 16.69
N ARG A 347 -38.61 26.30 16.11
CA ARG A 347 -38.25 27.68 16.41
C ARG A 347 -39.51 28.49 16.69
N ARG A 348 -39.52 29.23 17.79
CA ARG A 348 -40.58 30.19 18.12
C ARG A 348 -39.95 31.55 18.45
N GLY A 349 -39.95 32.46 17.48
CA GLY A 349 -39.26 33.75 17.61
C GLY A 349 -37.74 33.60 17.70
N THR A 350 -37.16 34.01 18.83
CA THR A 350 -35.72 33.87 19.15
C THR A 350 -35.40 32.60 19.94
N GLU A 351 -36.40 31.81 20.31
CA GLU A 351 -36.22 30.57 21.07
C GLU A 351 -36.10 29.37 20.13
N PHE A 352 -35.13 28.50 20.44
CA PHE A 352 -34.90 27.24 19.75
C PHE A 352 -35.28 26.08 20.67
N GLY A 353 -35.77 24.99 20.08
CA GLY A 353 -36.09 23.80 20.84
C GLY A 353 -36.21 22.55 19.98
N LEU A 354 -36.39 21.41 20.64
CA LEU A 354 -36.54 20.11 20.01
C LEU A 354 -37.90 19.53 20.39
N LYS A 355 -38.76 19.32 19.39
CA LYS A 355 -40.04 18.63 19.58
C LYS A 355 -39.80 17.12 19.58
N THR A 356 -40.18 16.48 20.68
CA THR A 356 -40.14 15.03 20.91
C THR A 356 -41.56 14.53 21.25
N PRO A 357 -41.82 13.21 21.27
CA PRO A 357 -43.10 12.67 21.75
C PRO A 357 -43.43 13.05 23.20
N ALA A 358 -42.41 13.32 24.03
CA ALA A 358 -42.56 13.70 25.43
C ALA A 358 -42.78 15.21 25.65
N GLY A 359 -42.65 16.04 24.61
CA GLY A 359 -42.79 17.50 24.70
C GLY A 359 -41.70 18.26 23.94
N VAL A 360 -41.63 19.58 24.17
CA VAL A 360 -40.61 20.44 23.57
C VAL A 360 -39.50 20.72 24.58
N ILE A 361 -38.27 20.38 24.22
CA ILE A 361 -37.05 20.66 25.00
C ILE A 361 -36.51 22.00 24.53
N ALA A 362 -36.32 22.96 25.44
CA ALA A 362 -35.64 24.22 25.11
C ALA A 362 -34.15 23.96 24.83
N MET A 363 -33.62 24.59 23.79
CA MET A 363 -32.24 24.41 23.33
C MET A 363 -31.63 25.74 22.88
N THR A 364 -30.31 25.82 22.94
CA THR A 364 -29.56 26.84 22.20
C THR A 364 -29.53 26.50 20.69
N TYR A 365 -29.16 27.48 19.86
CA TYR A 365 -28.97 27.23 18.42
C TYR A 365 -27.91 26.15 18.16
N GLY A 366 -26.78 26.18 18.89
CA GLY A 366 -25.72 25.19 18.76
C GLY A 366 -26.17 23.77 19.16
N GLU A 367 -27.02 23.64 20.17
CA GLU A 367 -27.60 22.34 20.57
C GLU A 367 -28.60 21.81 19.54
N VAL A 368 -29.34 22.69 18.85
CA VAL A 368 -30.22 22.28 17.75
C VAL A 368 -29.41 21.75 16.56
N GLU A 369 -28.32 22.41 16.19
CA GLU A 369 -27.44 21.92 15.13
C GLU A 369 -26.77 20.60 15.52
N ALA A 370 -26.30 20.49 16.75
CA ALA A 370 -25.73 19.26 17.29
C ALA A 370 -26.74 18.10 17.31
N THR A 371 -28.00 18.37 17.67
CA THR A 371 -29.06 17.35 17.66
C THR A 371 -29.45 16.92 16.25
N ALA A 372 -29.54 17.86 15.30
CA ALA A 372 -29.78 17.52 13.90
C ALA A 372 -28.66 16.62 13.34
N TRP A 373 -27.42 16.86 13.75
CA TRP A 373 -26.28 16.00 13.42
C TRP A 373 -26.34 14.63 14.10
N ILE A 374 -26.82 14.52 15.34
CA ILE A 374 -27.03 13.23 16.01
C ILE A 374 -28.07 12.39 15.23
N LEU A 375 -29.18 12.99 14.85
CA LEU A 375 -30.32 12.31 14.21
C LEU A 375 -30.02 11.74 12.80
N THR A 376 -28.92 12.15 12.16
CA THR A 376 -28.50 11.59 10.86
C THR A 376 -27.66 10.32 10.99
N ARG A 377 -27.46 9.83 12.22
CA ARG A 377 -26.58 8.71 12.55
C ARG A 377 -27.34 7.59 13.26
N PRO A 378 -26.89 6.33 13.12
CA PRO A 378 -27.51 5.21 13.84
C PRO A 378 -27.17 5.22 15.36
N ALA A 379 -26.04 5.82 15.74
CA ALA A 379 -25.60 5.96 17.11
C ALA A 379 -24.62 7.12 17.28
N VAL A 380 -24.41 7.56 18.52
CA VAL A 380 -23.49 8.64 18.90
C VAL A 380 -22.75 8.30 20.20
N THR A 381 -21.49 8.72 20.30
CA THR A 381 -20.72 8.73 21.55
C THR A 381 -20.50 10.18 22.00
N GLU A 382 -20.29 10.38 23.31
CA GLU A 382 -19.96 11.70 23.85
C GLU A 382 -18.71 12.29 23.18
N ALA A 383 -17.69 11.46 22.96
CA ALA A 383 -16.45 11.86 22.27
C ALA A 383 -16.73 12.34 20.84
N ALA A 384 -17.59 11.64 20.09
CA ALA A 384 -17.97 12.03 18.73
C ALA A 384 -18.72 13.37 18.70
N LEU A 385 -19.63 13.57 19.65
CA LEU A 385 -20.39 14.81 19.78
C LEU A 385 -19.47 15.99 20.14
N ARG A 386 -18.57 15.80 21.11
CA ARG A 386 -17.60 16.82 21.54
C ARG A 386 -16.64 17.22 20.42
N ALA A 387 -16.23 16.27 19.58
CA ALA A 387 -15.37 16.53 18.43
C ALA A 387 -16.08 17.33 17.33
N ALA A 388 -17.37 17.03 17.06
CA ALA A 388 -18.14 17.70 16.02
C ALA A 388 -18.67 19.09 16.45
N TYR A 389 -19.02 19.24 17.73
CA TYR A 389 -19.59 20.46 18.30
C TYR A 389 -18.88 20.83 19.62
N PRO A 390 -17.64 21.34 19.56
CA PRO A 390 -16.84 21.62 20.75
C PRO A 390 -17.41 22.71 21.67
N GLY A 391 -18.35 23.53 21.16
CA GLY A 391 -19.05 24.56 21.93
C GLY A 391 -20.34 24.08 22.61
N VAL A 392 -20.68 22.79 22.51
CA VAL A 392 -21.89 22.20 23.11
C VAL A 392 -21.50 21.32 24.31
N ASP A 393 -22.26 21.42 25.40
CA ASP A 393 -22.15 20.50 26.54
C ASP A 393 -22.63 19.09 26.14
N ALA A 394 -21.70 18.28 25.64
CA ALA A 394 -21.98 16.95 25.11
C ALA A 394 -22.63 15.99 26.13
N PRO A 395 -22.12 15.84 27.38
CA PRO A 395 -22.78 15.05 28.42
C PRO A 395 -24.21 15.53 28.71
N GLY A 396 -24.38 16.84 28.91
CA GLY A 396 -25.69 17.42 29.23
C GLY A 396 -26.71 17.25 28.11
N LEU A 397 -26.28 17.39 26.85
CA LEU A 397 -27.13 17.19 25.69
C LEU A 397 -27.54 15.72 25.53
N ILE A 398 -26.59 14.77 25.64
CA ILE A 398 -26.88 13.33 25.56
C ILE A 398 -27.86 12.91 26.66
N GLY A 399 -27.67 13.38 27.90
CA GLY A 399 -28.57 13.11 29.02
C GLY A 399 -30.00 13.55 28.74
N ARG A 400 -30.20 14.79 28.27
CA ARG A 400 -31.54 15.30 27.95
C ARG A 400 -32.20 14.57 26.76
N LEU A 401 -31.42 14.17 25.76
CA LEU A 401 -31.93 13.40 24.63
C LEU A 401 -32.29 11.96 25.02
N HIS A 402 -31.56 11.36 25.96
CA HIS A 402 -31.88 10.06 26.52
C HIS A 402 -33.16 10.12 27.37
N GLU A 403 -33.30 11.10 28.26
CA GLU A 403 -34.52 11.32 29.05
C GLU A 403 -35.76 11.56 28.17
N ALA A 404 -35.58 12.23 27.04
CA ALA A 404 -36.65 12.48 26.08
C ALA A 404 -36.93 11.31 25.12
N GLY A 405 -36.23 10.18 25.27
CA GLY A 405 -36.42 8.97 24.45
C GLY A 405 -35.91 9.10 23.01
N VAL A 406 -35.10 10.12 22.70
CA VAL A 406 -34.47 10.30 21.40
C VAL A 406 -33.25 9.37 21.26
N LEU A 407 -32.53 9.19 22.36
CA LEU A 407 -31.41 8.26 22.49
C LEU A 407 -31.80 7.09 23.40
N ALA A 408 -31.42 5.87 23.02
CA ALA A 408 -31.44 4.71 23.90
C ALA A 408 -30.06 4.54 24.56
N ALA A 409 -30.06 4.11 25.83
CA ALA A 409 -28.84 3.71 26.54
C ALA A 409 -28.02 2.69 25.73
N PRO A 410 -26.69 2.65 25.94
CA PRO A 410 -25.80 1.66 25.31
C PRO A 410 -26.28 0.21 25.45
#